data_AF-A0A961MQ71-F1
#
_entry.id   AF-A0A961MQ71-F1
#
_cell.length_a   1.000
_cell.length_b   1.000
_cell.length_c   1.000
_cell.angle_alpha   90.00
_cell.angle_beta   90.00
_cell.angle_gamma   90.00
#
_symmetry.space_group_name_H-M   'P 1'
#
loop_
_entity.id
_entity.type
_entity.pdbx_description
1 polymer ?
#
loop_
_entity_poly.entity_id
_entity_poly.type
_entity_poly.pdbx_seq_one_letter_code
_entity_poly.pdbx_strand_id
1 'polypeptide(L)'
;MALIPGLALGQAIYPLDRATILSGSKFDFKVEFPTVVQPDQVEVLINGESYDTLLGAKAEFIENEDESGGSSLVLRDVTITEPGSYTVEAKAGDTSRSVGW
;
A
#
# COMPACT_ATOMS: atom_id res chain seq x y z
N MET A 1 40.45 -3.38 -17.68
CA MET A 1 39.53 -4.38 -17.11
C MET A 1 38.40 -3.62 -16.44
N ALA A 2 37.24 -3.50 -17.10
CA ALA A 2 36.13 -2.69 -16.61
C ALA A 2 35.29 -3.51 -15.62
N LEU A 3 35.07 -2.94 -14.43
CA LEU A 3 34.15 -3.49 -13.43
C LEU A 3 32.73 -3.17 -13.92
N ILE A 4 31.96 -4.19 -14.28
CA ILE A 4 30.52 -4.05 -14.50
C ILE A 4 29.88 -4.11 -13.12
N PRO A 5 29.27 -3.03 -12.60
CA PRO A 5 28.51 -3.13 -11.37
C PRO A 5 27.33 -4.07 -11.63
N GLY A 6 27.30 -5.19 -10.89
CA GLY A 6 26.15 -6.08 -10.89
C GLY A 6 24.93 -5.31 -10.41
N LEU A 7 23.86 -5.35 -11.20
CA LEU A 7 22.53 -4.94 -10.76
C LEU A 7 22.16 -5.82 -9.57
N ALA A 8 22.33 -5.32 -8.36
CA ALA A 8 21.72 -5.89 -7.19
C ALA A 8 20.21 -5.62 -7.31
N LEU A 9 19.51 -6.53 -7.99
CA LEU A 9 18.07 -6.64 -7.82
C LEU A 9 17.88 -7.08 -6.37
N GLY A 10 17.57 -6.12 -5.50
CA GLY A 10 17.21 -6.39 -4.11
C GLY A 10 16.22 -7.54 -4.05
N GLN A 11 16.38 -8.39 -3.06
CA GLN A 11 15.56 -9.59 -2.85
C GLN A 11 14.09 -9.17 -2.74
N ALA A 12 13.31 -9.34 -3.81
CA ALA A 12 11.92 -8.92 -3.86
C ALA A 12 11.00 -10.03 -3.34
N ILE A 13 10.19 -9.71 -2.32
CA ILE A 13 8.92 -10.40 -2.07
C ILE A 13 7.83 -9.35 -2.17
N TYR A 14 6.98 -9.48 -3.20
CA TYR A 14 5.69 -8.80 -3.32
C TYR A 14 4.65 -9.90 -3.51
N PRO A 15 3.66 -10.04 -2.61
CA PRO A 15 2.37 -9.43 -2.95
C PRO A 15 1.48 -8.95 -1.77
N LEU A 16 0.76 -7.84 -1.98
CA LEU A 16 -0.69 -7.76 -1.69
C LEU A 16 -1.52 -8.36 -2.84
N ASP A 17 -0.93 -8.58 -4.02
CA ASP A 17 -1.53 -9.24 -5.19
C ASP A 17 -1.68 -10.77 -4.99
N ARG A 18 -2.91 -11.21 -4.66
CA ARG A 18 -3.29 -12.57 -4.25
C ARG A 18 -2.92 -12.92 -2.80
N ALA A 19 -2.85 -11.94 -1.90
CA ALA A 19 -2.87 -12.25 -0.48
C ALA A 19 -4.20 -12.92 -0.11
N THR A 20 -4.23 -13.75 0.93
CA THR A 20 -5.50 -14.22 1.51
C THR A 20 -5.49 -13.85 2.98
N ILE A 21 -6.40 -12.95 3.35
CA ILE A 21 -6.57 -12.50 4.72
C ILE A 21 -7.71 -13.31 5.33
N LEU A 22 -7.46 -13.97 6.46
CA LEU A 22 -8.50 -14.69 7.17
C LEU A 22 -9.52 -13.68 7.72
N SER A 23 -10.80 -13.83 7.35
CA SER A 23 -11.89 -12.98 7.86
C SER A 23 -11.85 -12.89 9.38
N GLY A 24 -11.99 -11.67 9.91
CA GLY A 24 -11.94 -11.38 11.34
C GLY A 24 -10.54 -11.35 11.95
N SER A 25 -9.48 -11.67 11.19
CA SER A 25 -8.10 -11.55 11.67
C SER A 25 -7.60 -10.12 11.55
N LYS A 26 -6.73 -9.75 12.49
CA LYS A 26 -6.00 -8.47 12.47
C LYS A 26 -4.90 -8.49 11.43
N PHE A 27 -4.73 -7.38 10.73
CA PHE A 27 -3.60 -7.15 9.83
C PHE A 27 -3.24 -5.66 9.79
N ASP A 28 -2.02 -5.38 9.32
CA ASP A 28 -1.58 -4.03 9.00
C ASP A 28 -1.79 -3.79 7.50
N PHE A 29 -2.30 -2.61 7.14
CA PHE A 29 -2.48 -2.17 5.77
C PHE A 29 -1.49 -1.06 5.47
N LYS A 30 -0.66 -1.25 4.43
CA LYS A 30 0.31 -0.25 3.98
C LYS A 30 0.25 -0.06 2.48
N VAL A 31 0.27 1.20 2.05
CA VAL A 31 0.45 1.62 0.66
C VAL A 31 1.69 2.48 0.57
N GLU A 32 2.63 2.11 -0.31
CA GLU A 32 3.86 2.85 -0.56
C GLU A 32 3.79 3.56 -1.91
N PHE A 33 4.18 4.83 -1.92
CA PHE A 33 4.29 5.66 -3.12
C PHE A 33 5.77 5.79 -3.51
N PRO A 34 6.12 5.67 -4.80
CA PRO A 34 7.51 5.63 -5.24
C PRO A 34 8.24 6.99 -5.14
N THR A 35 7.50 8.06 -4.83
CA THR A 35 8.01 9.41 -4.67
C THR A 35 7.36 10.06 -3.45
N VAL A 36 7.98 11.09 -2.90
CA VAL A 36 7.35 11.95 -1.89
C VAL A 36 6.14 12.67 -2.50
N VAL A 37 4.98 12.57 -1.86
CA VAL A 37 3.72 13.20 -2.29
C VAL A 37 3.05 13.95 -1.14
N GLN A 38 2.20 14.91 -1.46
CA GLN A 38 1.38 15.58 -0.44
C GLN A 38 0.16 14.72 -0.08
N PRO A 39 -0.31 14.74 1.18
CA PRO A 39 -1.46 13.93 1.61
C PRO A 39 -2.74 14.18 0.79
N ASP A 40 -2.96 15.41 0.31
CA ASP A 40 -4.12 15.81 -0.49
C ASP A 40 -4.07 15.31 -1.94
N GLN A 41 -2.91 14.80 -2.39
CA GLN A 41 -2.74 14.17 -3.69
C GLN A 41 -3.04 12.67 -3.66
N VAL A 42 -3.20 12.08 -2.46
CA VAL A 42 -3.36 10.65 -2.24
C VAL A 42 -4.83 10.27 -2.14
N GLU A 43 -5.24 9.28 -2.91
CA GLU A 43 -6.53 8.62 -2.82
C GLU A 43 -6.30 7.10 -2.75
N VAL A 44 -6.89 6.45 -1.75
CA VAL A 44 -6.87 4.99 -1.62
C VAL A 44 -8.29 4.49 -1.46
N LEU A 45 -8.72 3.68 -2.42
CA LEU A 45 -10.03 3.06 -2.43
C LEU A 45 -9.87 1.55 -2.27
N ILE A 46 -10.83 0.91 -1.61
CA ILE A 46 -10.96 -0.53 -1.52
C ILE A 46 -12.36 -0.88 -2.00
N ASN A 47 -12.46 -1.62 -3.11
CA ASN A 47 -13.73 -1.89 -3.82
C ASN A 47 -14.52 -0.61 -4.16
N GLY A 48 -13.82 0.48 -4.48
CA GLY A 48 -14.41 1.77 -4.82
C GLY A 48 -14.87 2.61 -3.61
N GLU A 49 -14.73 2.11 -2.38
CA GLU A 49 -15.02 2.84 -1.15
C GLU A 49 -13.73 3.37 -0.52
N SER A 50 -13.77 4.49 0.20
CA SER A 50 -12.58 5.02 0.87
C SER A 50 -12.06 4.04 1.92
N TYR A 51 -10.74 3.88 1.98
CA TYR A 51 -10.11 2.90 2.88
C TYR A 51 -10.50 3.10 4.35
N ASP A 52 -10.70 4.35 4.78
CA ASP A 52 -10.99 4.70 6.17
C ASP A 52 -12.42 4.34 6.56
N THR A 53 -13.36 4.41 5.62
CA THR A 53 -14.73 3.93 5.81
C THR A 53 -14.77 2.41 5.89
N LEU A 54 -14.12 1.71 4.96
CA LEU A 54 -14.12 0.24 4.93
C LEU A 54 -13.36 -0.38 6.11
N LEU A 55 -12.17 0.14 6.43
CA LEU A 55 -11.30 -0.39 7.49
C LEU A 55 -11.63 0.19 8.87
N GLY A 56 -12.48 1.22 8.94
CA GLY A 56 -12.92 1.85 10.18
C GLY A 56 -11.80 2.58 10.95
N ALA A 57 -10.72 2.97 10.27
CA ALA A 57 -9.55 3.56 10.89
C ALA A 57 -8.93 4.66 10.01
N LYS A 58 -8.35 5.67 10.66
CA LYS A 58 -7.57 6.71 9.98
C LYS A 58 -6.13 6.24 9.81
N ALA A 59 -5.53 6.57 8.68
CA ALA A 59 -4.13 6.26 8.44
C ALA A 59 -3.17 7.27 9.08
N GLU A 60 -1.99 6.76 9.40
CA GLU A 60 -0.77 7.54 9.53
C GLU A 60 -0.19 7.77 8.13
N PHE A 61 0.11 9.02 7.80
CA PHE A 61 0.83 9.36 6.57
C PHE A 61 2.28 9.72 6.92
N ILE A 62 3.22 9.06 6.27
CA ILE A 62 4.66 9.24 6.45
C ILE A 62 5.21 9.79 5.14
N GLU A 63 5.72 11.02 5.15
CA GLU A 63 6.16 11.70 3.93
C GLU A 63 7.37 11.01 3.27
N ASN A 64 8.32 10.53 4.08
CA ASN A 64 9.53 9.87 3.62
C ASN A 64 9.94 8.80 4.65
N GLU A 65 9.37 7.60 4.52
CA GLU A 65 9.67 6.47 5.43
C GLU A 65 11.11 6.02 5.20
N ASP A 66 11.91 5.96 6.28
CA ASP A 66 13.32 5.50 6.29
C ASP A 66 14.24 6.13 5.23
N GLU A 67 14.01 7.42 4.91
CA GLU A 67 14.78 8.15 3.87
C GLU A 67 14.71 7.49 2.47
N SER A 68 13.67 6.69 2.20
CA SER A 68 13.47 5.96 0.94
C SER A 68 13.24 6.84 -0.29
N GLY A 69 12.84 8.10 -0.08
CA GLY A 69 12.41 9.01 -1.14
C GLY A 69 10.95 8.81 -1.57
N GLY A 70 10.19 7.98 -0.85
CA GLY A 70 8.77 7.68 -1.09
C GLY A 70 7.90 7.90 0.15
N SER A 71 6.63 8.22 -0.07
CA SER A 71 5.65 8.34 1.02
C SER A 71 4.94 7.02 1.31
N SER A 72 4.46 6.86 2.54
CA SER A 72 3.70 5.70 2.98
C SER A 72 2.38 6.11 3.66
N LEU A 73 1.33 5.34 3.43
CA LEU A 73 0.07 5.40 4.15
C LEU A 73 -0.11 4.10 4.94
N VAL A 74 -0.23 4.19 6.26
CA VAL A 74 -0.20 3.04 7.17
C VAL A 74 -1.43 3.02 8.07
N LEU A 75 -2.11 1.88 8.14
CA LEU A 75 -3.06 1.54 9.19
C LEU A 75 -2.60 0.27 9.89
N ARG A 76 -2.73 0.25 11.21
CA ARG A 76 -2.36 -0.91 12.02
C ARG A 76 -3.59 -1.59 12.58
N ASP A 77 -3.50 -2.89 12.80
CA ASP A 77 -4.49 -3.64 13.58
C ASP A 77 -5.92 -3.62 13.00
N VAL A 78 -6.07 -3.37 11.69
CA VAL A 78 -7.38 -3.35 11.01
C VAL A 78 -7.97 -4.74 10.85
N THR A 79 -9.25 -4.83 10.56
CA THR A 79 -9.96 -6.11 10.40
C THR A 79 -11.05 -5.98 9.35
N ILE A 80 -11.18 -7.01 8.51
CA ILE A 80 -12.30 -7.17 7.57
C ILE A 80 -13.05 -8.43 7.96
N THR A 81 -14.35 -8.32 8.22
CA THR A 81 -15.20 -9.45 8.62
C THR A 81 -15.97 -10.05 7.46
N GLU A 82 -16.26 -9.27 6.42
CA GLU A 82 -16.93 -9.78 5.23
C GLU A 82 -15.92 -10.57 4.39
N PRO A 83 -16.13 -11.87 4.12
CA PRO A 83 -15.26 -12.63 3.24
C PRO A 83 -15.51 -12.24 1.78
N GLY A 84 -14.46 -12.13 0.98
CA GLY A 84 -14.61 -11.84 -0.43
C GLY A 84 -13.30 -11.41 -1.08
N SER A 85 -13.39 -11.08 -2.37
CA SER A 85 -12.29 -10.44 -3.09
C SER A 85 -12.35 -8.94 -2.88
N TYR A 86 -11.18 -8.36 -2.64
CA TYR A 86 -11.00 -6.93 -2.44
C TYR A 86 -9.98 -6.41 -3.44
N THR A 87 -10.30 -5.27 -4.06
CA THR A 87 -9.37 -4.55 -4.93
C THR A 87 -9.00 -3.25 -4.26
N VAL A 88 -7.71 -3.03 -4.02
CA VAL A 88 -7.18 -1.72 -3.66
C VAL A 88 -6.88 -0.97 -4.93
N GLU A 89 -7.25 0.30 -4.94
CA GLU A 89 -6.81 1.27 -5.93
C GLU A 89 -6.12 2.40 -5.18
N ALA A 90 -4.84 2.60 -5.47
CA ALA A 90 -4.04 3.67 -4.88
C ALA A 90 -3.64 4.65 -5.97
N LYS A 91 -3.90 5.94 -5.75
CA LYS A 91 -3.58 7.03 -6.64
C LYS A 91 -2.78 8.10 -5.90
N ALA A 92 -1.78 8.64 -6.56
CA ALA A 92 -1.09 9.86 -6.15
C ALA A 92 -0.83 10.75 -7.37
N GLY A 93 -1.52 11.89 -7.44
CA GLY A 93 -1.49 12.75 -8.63
C GLY A 93 -1.95 12.02 -9.89
N ASP A 94 -1.07 11.92 -10.89
CA ASP A 94 -1.35 11.25 -12.17
C ASP A 94 -1.02 9.74 -12.18
N THR A 95 -0.44 9.22 -11.10
CA THR A 95 -0.05 7.80 -10.99
C THR A 95 -1.13 7.02 -10.27
N SER A 96 -1.54 5.88 -10.81
CA SER A 96 -2.49 4.96 -10.18
C SER A 96 -2.06 3.49 -10.34
N ARG A 97 -2.37 2.67 -9.34
CA ARG A 97 -2.18 1.22 -9.35
C ARG A 97 -3.34 0.52 -8.64
N SER A 98 -3.67 -0.66 -9.13
CA SER A 98 -4.66 -1.54 -8.51
C SER A 98 -4.07 -2.92 -8.22
N VAL A 99 -4.44 -3.50 -7.07
CA VAL A 99 -4.05 -4.84 -6.65
C VAL A 99 -5.23 -5.55 -5.99
N GLY A 100 -5.33 -6.87 -6.17
CA GLY A 100 -6.41 -7.68 -5.58
C GLY A 100 -5.91 -8.59 -4.46
N TRP A 101 -6.69 -8.77 -3.40
CA TRP A 101 -6.54 -9.83 -2.39
C TRP A 101 -7.86 -10.55 -2.12
#